data_AF-A0A7G7WBG5-F1
#
_entry.id   AF-A0A7G7WBG5-F1
#
_cell.length_a   1.000
_cell.length_b   1.000
_cell.length_c   1.000
_cell.angle_alpha   90.00
_cell.angle_beta   90.00
_cell.angle_gamma   90.00
#
_symmetry.space_group_name_H-M   'P 1'
#
loop_
_entity.id
_entity.type
_entity.pdbx_description
1 polymer ?
#
loop_
_entity_poly.entity_id
_entity_poly.type
_entity_poly.pdbx_seq_one_letter_code
_entity_poly.pdbx_strand_id
1 'polypeptide(L)'
;MMLSIRPFGRLLLAAALLTATLPACETTKKGFPEMNSPNGESDEAARRKREPASKLIASVGERGLIKYLLPREQLAQAFNRQFSDGTSIDKTMVRKVQGKPKDPAVYYVVGLGLRNGMFRGMALPLTLSGSELYLSSNASRYVISGVGCTFCFFNFENNDIVGTSCEENTGGSRCDLRVEDNNTLFTPR
;
A
#
# COMPACT_ATOMS: atom_id res chain seq x y z
N MET A 1 61.63 0.14 18.59
CA MET A 1 62.23 0.96 17.50
C MET A 1 63.61 0.41 17.19
N MET A 2 63.75 -0.23 16.03
CA MET A 2 65.04 -0.50 15.36
C MET A 2 64.74 -0.51 13.86
N LEU A 3 65.40 0.39 13.12
CA LEU A 3 65.38 0.44 11.66
C LEU A 3 66.17 -0.75 11.09
N SER A 4 65.67 -1.32 9.99
CA SER A 4 66.55 -1.89 8.97
C SER A 4 65.87 -1.78 7.61
N ILE A 5 66.42 -0.86 6.80
CA ILE A 5 66.14 -0.64 5.38
C ILE A 5 67.39 -1.16 4.66
N ARG A 6 67.25 -2.03 3.65
CA ARG A 6 68.03 -1.92 2.41
C ARG A 6 67.41 -2.68 1.22
N PRO A 7 67.72 -2.22 -0.01
CA PRO A 7 66.90 -2.36 -1.22
C PRO A 7 67.58 -3.22 -2.30
N PHE A 8 66.85 -4.02 -3.06
CA PHE A 8 67.39 -4.63 -4.29
C PHE A 8 66.24 -4.96 -5.25
N GLY A 9 66.36 -4.53 -6.51
CA GLY A 9 65.55 -5.08 -7.60
C GLY A 9 64.69 -4.11 -8.42
N ARG A 10 65.04 -2.81 -8.49
CA ARG A 10 64.70 -2.03 -9.70
C ARG A 10 65.77 -2.32 -10.74
N LEU A 11 65.43 -3.13 -11.73
CA LEU A 11 65.87 -3.09 -13.13
C LEU A 11 65.58 -4.48 -13.69
N LEU A 12 64.68 -4.56 -14.67
CA LEU A 12 64.78 -5.40 -15.87
C LEU A 12 63.48 -5.17 -16.68
N LEU A 13 63.59 -4.24 -17.65
CA LEU A 13 62.91 -4.19 -18.96
C LEU A 13 61.37 -4.30 -19.01
N ALA A 14 60.59 -3.33 -19.49
CA ALA A 14 60.73 -2.51 -20.69
C ALA A 14 61.06 -3.31 -21.97
N ALA A 15 60.15 -4.21 -22.37
CA ALA A 15 59.91 -4.75 -23.73
C ALA A 15 58.77 -5.77 -23.59
N ALA A 16 57.64 -5.79 -24.30
CA ALA A 16 57.40 -5.40 -25.66
C ALA A 16 55.92 -4.97 -25.82
N LEU A 17 55.76 -3.77 -26.36
CA LEU A 17 54.61 -3.40 -27.18
C LEU A 17 54.63 -4.25 -28.47
N LEU A 18 53.45 -4.45 -29.08
CA LEU A 18 53.19 -5.02 -30.43
C LEU A 18 53.35 -6.56 -30.46
N THR A 19 52.39 -7.40 -30.88
CA THR A 19 51.52 -7.41 -32.06
C THR A 19 50.51 -8.57 -31.91
N ALA A 20 49.24 -8.40 -32.32
CA ALA A 20 48.43 -9.47 -32.94
C ALA A 20 47.08 -8.92 -33.41
N THR A 21 46.98 -8.75 -34.72
CA THR A 21 45.78 -8.39 -35.49
C THR A 21 45.19 -9.63 -36.18
N LEU A 22 43.88 -9.56 -36.48
CA LEU A 22 43.08 -10.34 -37.47
C LEU A 22 42.42 -11.66 -37.00
N PRO A 23 41.38 -12.20 -37.70
CA PRO A 23 40.07 -11.61 -38.05
C PRO A 23 38.87 -12.59 -37.84
N ALA A 24 37.64 -12.05 -37.93
CA ALA A 24 36.35 -12.65 -38.36
C ALA A 24 35.82 -14.00 -37.81
N CYS A 25 34.56 -14.00 -37.37
CA CYS A 25 33.58 -14.95 -37.91
C CYS A 25 32.16 -14.36 -37.86
N GLU A 26 31.62 -14.12 -39.06
CA GLU A 26 30.23 -13.77 -39.32
C GLU A 26 29.28 -14.87 -38.87
N THR A 27 28.10 -14.50 -38.38
CA THR A 27 26.89 -15.21 -38.80
C THR A 27 25.80 -14.19 -39.09
N THR A 28 25.47 -14.11 -40.37
CA THR A 28 24.38 -13.31 -40.91
C THR A 28 23.09 -14.12 -40.84
N LYS A 29 22.00 -13.50 -40.39
CA LYS A 29 20.66 -13.90 -40.81
C LYS A 29 19.83 -12.65 -41.08
N LYS A 30 19.74 -12.30 -42.36
CA LYS A 30 18.79 -11.33 -42.91
C LYS A 30 17.36 -11.77 -42.60
N GLY A 31 16.50 -10.82 -42.24
CA GLY A 31 15.06 -10.99 -42.15
C GLY A 31 14.33 -9.67 -41.92
N PHE A 32 14.17 -8.91 -43.02
CA PHE A 32 13.15 -7.88 -43.31
C PHE A 32 13.02 -6.62 -42.42
N PRO A 33 13.11 -5.41 -43.02
CA PRO A 33 12.66 -4.17 -42.39
C PRO A 33 11.15 -3.99 -42.62
N GLU A 34 10.32 -4.35 -41.65
CA GLU A 34 8.94 -3.87 -41.64
C GLU A 34 8.91 -2.47 -41.03
N MET A 35 8.87 -1.50 -41.94
CA MET A 35 8.42 -0.15 -41.67
C MET A 35 6.92 -0.24 -41.30
N ASN A 36 6.57 0.02 -40.03
CA ASN A 36 5.18 0.24 -39.64
C ASN A 36 5.05 1.48 -38.76
N SER A 37 3.98 2.20 -39.07
CA SER A 37 3.64 3.57 -38.68
C SER A 37 3.64 3.87 -37.18
N PRO A 38 3.87 5.15 -36.82
CA PRO A 38 3.65 5.62 -35.45
C PRO A 38 2.14 5.69 -35.22
N ASN A 39 1.60 4.94 -34.25
CA ASN A 39 0.39 5.30 -33.51
C ASN A 39 0.07 4.27 -32.39
N GLY A 40 0.04 4.73 -31.14
CA GLY A 40 -0.96 4.28 -30.17
C GLY A 40 -0.56 3.36 -29.02
N GLU A 41 0.56 2.62 -29.05
CA GLU A 41 0.80 1.59 -28.02
C GLU A 41 1.44 2.08 -26.71
N SER A 42 1.94 3.32 -26.66
CA SER A 42 2.53 3.87 -25.43
C SER A 42 1.49 4.28 -24.38
N ASP A 43 0.24 4.49 -24.77
CA ASP A 43 -0.77 5.09 -23.89
C ASP A 43 -1.58 4.04 -23.12
N GLU A 44 -1.81 2.84 -23.67
CA GLU A 44 -2.45 1.75 -22.91
C GLU A 44 -1.52 1.15 -21.86
N ALA A 45 -0.24 0.92 -22.17
CA ALA A 45 0.72 0.42 -21.19
C ALA A 45 1.00 1.45 -20.08
N ALA A 46 0.96 2.75 -20.40
CA ALA A 46 1.02 3.83 -19.42
C ALA A 46 -0.29 3.99 -18.61
N ARG A 47 -1.46 3.74 -19.22
CA ARG A 47 -2.76 3.72 -18.53
C ARG A 47 -2.90 2.53 -17.58
N ARG A 48 -2.47 1.33 -17.96
CA ARG A 48 -2.44 0.14 -17.07
C ARG A 48 -1.47 0.32 -15.90
N LYS A 49 -0.42 1.13 -16.04
CA LYS A 49 0.46 1.56 -14.92
C LYS A 49 -0.16 2.65 -14.02
N ARG A 50 -1.23 3.31 -14.47
CA ARG A 50 -1.96 4.38 -13.76
C ARG A 50 -3.29 3.92 -13.18
N GLU A 51 -3.78 2.72 -13.50
CA GLU A 51 -4.95 2.15 -12.82
C GLU A 51 -4.58 1.90 -11.35
N PRO A 52 -5.36 2.44 -10.40
CA PRO A 52 -5.06 2.26 -8.99
C PRO A 52 -5.08 0.78 -8.68
N ALA A 53 -3.96 0.25 -8.17
CA ALA A 53 -3.86 -1.13 -7.75
C ALA A 53 -4.97 -1.41 -6.73
N SER A 54 -5.98 -2.19 -7.12
CA SER A 54 -7.04 -2.62 -6.21
C SER A 54 -6.67 -3.96 -5.61
N LYS A 55 -6.78 -4.09 -4.28
CA LYS A 55 -6.48 -5.34 -3.58
C LYS A 55 -7.78 -6.00 -3.11
N LEU A 56 -7.94 -7.28 -3.43
CA LEU A 56 -9.03 -8.11 -2.90
C LEU A 56 -8.81 -8.38 -1.40
N ILE A 57 -9.78 -8.01 -0.57
CA ILE A 57 -9.71 -8.10 0.90
C ILE A 57 -10.55 -9.23 1.44
N ALA A 58 -11.80 -9.30 0.98
CA ALA A 58 -12.80 -10.22 1.49
C ALA A 58 -13.86 -10.50 0.42
N SER A 59 -14.76 -11.40 0.72
CA SER A 59 -15.97 -11.64 -0.05
C SER A 59 -17.19 -11.67 0.87
N VAL A 60 -18.34 -11.29 0.35
CA VAL A 60 -19.64 -11.40 0.98
C VAL A 60 -20.16 -12.79 0.68
N GLY A 61 -20.14 -13.66 1.68
CA GLY A 61 -20.65 -15.02 1.61
C GLY A 61 -22.16 -15.10 1.76
N GLU A 62 -22.64 -16.34 1.83
CA GLU A 62 -24.06 -16.63 2.03
C GLU A 62 -24.59 -15.96 3.30
N ARG A 63 -25.82 -15.44 3.22
CA ARG A 63 -26.48 -14.68 4.30
C ARG A 63 -25.76 -13.38 4.72
N GLY A 64 -24.84 -12.87 3.89
CA GLY A 64 -24.15 -11.60 4.12
C GLY A 64 -22.96 -11.68 5.08
N LEU A 65 -22.51 -12.88 5.43
CA LEU A 65 -21.34 -13.09 6.27
C LEU A 65 -20.06 -12.72 5.52
N ILE A 66 -19.14 -12.00 6.16
CA ILE A 66 -17.88 -11.64 5.52
C ILE A 66 -16.89 -12.80 5.62
N LYS A 67 -16.45 -13.30 4.46
CA LYS A 67 -15.35 -14.25 4.32
C LYS A 67 -14.08 -13.49 3.98
N TYR A 68 -13.17 -13.39 4.95
CA TYR A 68 -11.86 -12.78 4.73
C TYR A 68 -11.03 -13.63 3.76
N LEU A 69 -10.51 -13.00 2.71
CA LEU A 69 -9.58 -13.62 1.77
C LEU A 69 -8.14 -13.25 2.13
N LEU A 70 -7.96 -12.07 2.74
CA LEU A 70 -6.72 -11.68 3.39
C LEU A 70 -6.80 -11.94 4.91
N PRO A 71 -5.80 -12.60 5.53
CA PRO A 71 -5.76 -12.82 6.97
C PRO A 71 -5.86 -11.50 7.76
N ARG A 72 -6.55 -11.53 8.90
CA ARG A 72 -6.80 -10.34 9.73
C ARG A 72 -5.52 -9.81 10.35
N GLU A 73 -4.56 -10.68 10.61
CA GLU A 73 -3.22 -10.38 11.13
C GLU A 73 -2.41 -9.63 10.07
N GLN A 74 -2.50 -10.06 8.81
CA GLN A 74 -1.85 -9.37 7.69
C GLN A 74 -2.49 -8.00 7.44
N LEU A 75 -3.81 -7.88 7.60
CA LEU A 75 -4.50 -6.59 7.60
C LEU A 75 -3.99 -5.69 8.72
N ALA A 76 -3.88 -6.19 9.94
CA ALA A 76 -3.42 -5.42 11.10
C ALA A 76 -2.01 -4.87 10.87
N GLN A 77 -1.10 -5.71 10.39
CA GLN A 77 0.25 -5.29 10.01
C GLN A 77 0.24 -4.23 8.90
N ALA A 78 -0.67 -4.36 7.92
CA ALA A 78 -0.82 -3.36 6.87
C ALA A 78 -1.26 -2.00 7.43
N PHE A 79 -2.24 -1.98 8.34
CA PHE A 79 -2.63 -0.74 9.02
C PHE A 79 -1.51 -0.14 9.85
N ASN A 80 -0.72 -0.94 10.57
CA ASN A 80 0.44 -0.47 11.34
C ASN A 80 1.44 0.26 10.43
N ARG A 81 1.73 -0.31 9.26
CA ARG A 81 2.54 0.35 8.24
C ARG A 81 1.87 1.63 7.72
N GLN A 82 0.56 1.63 7.49
CA GLN A 82 -0.14 2.82 7.01
C GLN A 82 -0.06 4.00 7.97
N PHE A 83 -0.12 3.74 9.28
CA PHE A 83 0.03 4.77 10.31
C PHE A 83 1.47 5.27 10.42
N SER A 84 2.46 4.38 10.52
CA SER A 84 3.89 4.72 10.62
C SER A 84 4.27 5.74 11.69
N ASP A 85 3.45 5.89 12.74
CA ASP A 85 3.61 6.90 13.78
C ASP A 85 3.66 6.29 15.20
N GLY A 86 3.88 4.97 15.28
CA GLY A 86 3.84 4.18 16.51
C GLY A 86 2.45 3.67 16.89
N THR A 87 1.41 3.90 16.07
CA THR A 87 0.10 3.26 16.27
C THR A 87 0.20 1.75 16.08
N SER A 88 -0.34 0.99 17.04
CA SER A 88 -0.48 -0.46 16.99
C SER A 88 -1.95 -0.84 16.87
N ILE A 89 -2.30 -1.45 15.75
CA ILE A 89 -3.59 -2.02 15.41
C ILE A 89 -3.56 -3.50 15.74
N ASP A 90 -4.49 -3.91 16.59
CA ASP A 90 -4.67 -5.27 17.08
C ASP A 90 -6.00 -5.89 16.60
N LYS A 91 -6.96 -5.05 16.20
CA LYS A 91 -8.26 -5.49 15.72
C LYS A 91 -8.56 -4.92 14.35
N THR A 92 -8.78 -5.82 13.38
CA THR A 92 -9.23 -5.46 12.03
C THR A 92 -10.55 -6.12 11.71
N MET A 93 -11.46 -5.43 11.01
CA MET A 93 -12.74 -6.00 10.58
C MET A 93 -13.27 -5.33 9.33
N VAL A 94 -14.09 -6.04 8.57
CA VAL A 94 -14.95 -5.45 7.56
C VAL A 94 -16.31 -5.15 8.18
N ARG A 95 -16.74 -3.89 8.07
CA ARG A 95 -18.02 -3.40 8.58
C ARG A 95 -18.94 -3.10 7.40
N LYS A 96 -20.11 -3.75 7.39
CA LYS A 96 -21.23 -3.39 6.51
C LYS A 96 -21.95 -2.18 7.11
N VAL A 97 -22.21 -1.18 6.30
CA VAL A 97 -22.97 0.02 6.64
C VAL A 97 -24.13 0.12 5.67
N GLN A 98 -25.33 0.20 6.23
CA GLN A 98 -26.57 0.30 5.48
C GLN A 98 -27.53 1.16 6.30
N GLY A 99 -27.77 2.40 5.86
CA GLY A 99 -28.61 3.37 6.56
C GLY A 99 -30.05 2.91 6.63
N LYS A 100 -30.67 2.64 5.47
CA LYS A 100 -32.01 2.03 5.38
C LYS A 100 -31.92 0.66 4.71
N PRO A 101 -32.83 -0.29 5.01
CA PRO A 101 -32.82 -1.62 4.40
C PRO A 101 -32.91 -1.62 2.87
N LYS A 102 -33.42 -0.53 2.27
CA LYS A 102 -33.56 -0.35 0.83
C LYS A 102 -32.31 0.27 0.17
N ASP A 103 -31.41 0.86 0.95
CA ASP A 103 -30.22 1.52 0.42
C ASP A 103 -29.15 0.48 0.08
N PRO A 104 -28.30 0.72 -0.93
CA PRO A 104 -27.16 -0.14 -1.20
C PRO A 104 -26.25 -0.17 0.02
N ALA A 105 -25.73 -1.35 0.34
CA ALA A 105 -24.78 -1.50 1.44
C ALA A 105 -23.39 -1.03 1.01
N VAL A 106 -22.75 -0.25 1.86
CA VAL A 106 -21.34 0.13 1.74
C VAL A 106 -20.53 -0.69 2.73
N TYR A 107 -19.30 -1.02 2.36
CA TYR A 107 -18.41 -1.83 3.19
C TYR A 107 -17.15 -1.02 3.50
N TYR A 108 -16.69 -1.10 4.74
CA TYR A 108 -15.44 -0.48 5.17
C TYR A 108 -14.54 -1.55 5.75
N VAL A 109 -13.25 -1.53 5.40
CA VAL A 109 -12.23 -2.21 6.21
C VAL A 109 -11.78 -1.25 7.31
N VAL A 110 -11.86 -1.70 8.55
CA VAL A 110 -11.61 -0.90 9.74
C VAL A 110 -10.51 -1.55 10.56
N GLY A 111 -9.45 -0.80 10.86
CA GLY A 111 -8.43 -1.14 11.84
C GLY A 111 -8.61 -0.28 13.09
N LEU A 112 -8.62 -0.92 14.26
CA LEU A 112 -8.70 -0.28 15.57
C LEU A 112 -7.47 -0.67 16.40
N GLY A 113 -7.03 0.27 17.24
CA GLY A 113 -5.93 0.03 18.15
C GLY A 113 -5.56 1.28 18.93
N LEU A 114 -4.28 1.38 19.30
CA LEU A 114 -3.80 2.39 20.24
C LEU A 114 -2.52 3.06 19.76
N ARG A 115 -2.34 4.33 20.13
CA ARG A 115 -1.08 5.06 20.03
C ARG A 115 -0.80 5.74 21.36
N ASN A 116 0.29 5.37 22.03
CA ASN A 116 0.62 5.88 23.37
C ASN A 116 -0.53 5.71 24.38
N GLY A 117 -1.24 4.59 24.32
CA GLY A 117 -2.40 4.31 25.18
C GLY A 117 -3.71 4.99 24.77
N MET A 118 -3.70 5.84 23.73
CA MET A 118 -4.89 6.54 23.25
C MET A 118 -5.53 5.85 22.06
N PHE A 119 -6.87 5.86 21.98
CA PHE A 119 -7.63 5.25 20.90
C PHE A 119 -7.23 5.81 19.52
N ARG A 120 -6.98 4.89 18.58
CA ARG A 120 -6.76 5.18 17.16
C ARG A 120 -7.58 4.22 16.32
N GLY A 121 -8.17 4.73 15.26
CA GLY A 121 -8.85 3.92 14.27
C GLY A 121 -8.64 4.45 12.87
N MET A 122 -8.75 3.56 11.89
CA MET A 122 -8.77 3.92 10.48
C MET A 122 -9.83 3.09 9.76
N ALA A 123 -10.67 3.75 8.97
CA ALA A 123 -11.61 3.10 8.08
C ALA A 123 -11.28 3.46 6.63
N LEU A 124 -11.35 2.48 5.74
CA LEU A 124 -11.22 2.68 4.30
C LEU A 124 -12.42 2.03 3.59
N PRO A 125 -13.04 2.73 2.62
CA PRO A 125 -14.15 2.19 1.87
C PRO A 125 -13.69 1.06 0.96
N LEU A 126 -14.52 0.03 0.85
CA LEU A 126 -14.35 -1.10 -0.05
C LEU A 126 -15.37 -0.99 -1.18
N THR A 127 -14.91 -1.29 -2.40
CA THR A 127 -15.77 -1.42 -3.58
C THR A 127 -16.25 -2.86 -3.67
N LEU A 128 -17.58 -3.04 -3.74
CA LEU A 128 -18.20 -4.34 -3.99
C LEU A 128 -18.29 -4.58 -5.50
N SER A 129 -17.73 -5.69 -5.97
CA SER A 129 -17.86 -6.17 -7.35
C SER A 129 -18.33 -7.62 -7.33
N GLY A 130 -19.59 -7.86 -7.72
CA GLY A 130 -20.23 -9.15 -7.49
C GLY A 130 -20.36 -9.46 -6.00
N SER A 131 -19.64 -10.48 -5.52
CA SER A 131 -19.55 -10.83 -4.10
C SER A 131 -18.21 -10.42 -3.48
N GLU A 132 -17.30 -9.81 -4.22
CA GLU A 132 -15.93 -9.55 -3.79
C GLU A 132 -15.73 -8.10 -3.35
N LEU A 133 -14.94 -7.91 -2.29
CA LEU A 133 -14.66 -6.61 -1.69
C LEU A 133 -13.22 -6.20 -1.95
N TYR A 134 -13.07 -5.12 -2.72
CA TYR A 134 -11.80 -4.58 -3.17
C TYR A 134 -11.47 -3.28 -2.45
N LEU A 135 -10.23 -3.11 -2.04
CA LEU A 135 -9.69 -1.83 -1.60
C LEU A 135 -8.92 -1.17 -2.74
N SER A 136 -9.34 0.02 -3.17
CA SER A 136 -8.59 0.84 -4.12
C SER A 136 -7.43 1.54 -3.42
N SER A 137 -6.27 1.65 -4.08
CA SER A 137 -5.13 2.45 -3.58
C SER A 137 -5.45 3.95 -3.47
N ASN A 138 -6.41 4.44 -4.26
CA ASN A 138 -6.83 5.85 -4.23
C ASN A 138 -8.03 6.09 -3.29
N ALA A 139 -8.42 5.09 -2.50
CA ALA A 139 -9.51 5.26 -1.54
C ALA A 139 -9.09 6.21 -0.41
N SER A 140 -9.97 7.16 -0.07
CA SER A 140 -9.78 8.03 1.08
C SER A 140 -9.73 7.22 2.37
N ARG A 141 -8.84 7.61 3.29
CA ARG A 141 -8.72 7.03 4.63
C ARG A 141 -9.35 7.96 5.66
N TYR A 142 -10.21 7.39 6.49
CA TYR A 142 -10.88 8.08 7.58
C TYR A 142 -10.18 7.69 8.87
N VAL A 143 -9.47 8.61 9.48
CA VAL A 143 -8.65 8.38 10.67
C VAL A 143 -9.32 9.04 11.87
N ILE A 144 -9.58 8.25 12.90
CA ILE A 144 -10.14 8.71 14.16
C ILE A 144 -9.09 8.64 15.26
N SER A 145 -9.06 9.66 16.11
CA SER A 145 -8.13 9.74 17.26
C SER A 145 -8.90 10.18 18.50
N GLY A 146 -8.73 9.47 19.60
CA GLY A 146 -9.34 9.82 20.88
C GLY A 146 -8.40 10.65 21.76
N VAL A 147 -8.96 11.65 22.43
CA VAL A 147 -8.35 12.35 23.57
C VAL A 147 -9.31 12.20 24.75
N GLY A 148 -8.86 11.66 25.88
CA GLY A 148 -9.70 11.40 27.06
C GLY A 148 -10.81 10.33 26.88
N CYS A 149 -11.04 9.87 25.65
CA CYS A 149 -12.08 8.91 25.33
C CYS A 149 -11.56 7.47 25.31
N THR A 150 -12.23 6.55 26.00
CA THR A 150 -11.89 5.12 26.02
C THR A 150 -12.07 4.48 24.64
N PHE A 151 -13.21 4.73 23.99
CA PHE A 151 -13.53 4.23 22.66
C PHE A 151 -14.21 5.30 21.81
N CYS A 152 -13.71 5.49 20.59
CA CYS A 152 -14.36 6.36 19.61
C CYS A 152 -15.03 5.55 18.51
N PHE A 153 -16.14 6.07 17.99
CA PHE A 153 -16.93 5.45 16.93
C PHE A 153 -17.03 6.38 15.72
N PHE A 154 -17.10 5.77 14.53
CA PHE A 154 -17.49 6.47 13.31
C PHE A 154 -19.01 6.61 13.27
N ASN A 155 -19.49 7.82 12.97
CA ASN A 155 -20.89 8.10 12.73
C ASN A 155 -21.14 8.06 11.22
N PHE A 156 -22.26 7.44 10.83
CA PHE A 156 -22.61 7.22 9.44
C PHE A 156 -23.92 7.94 9.09
N GLU A 157 -23.94 8.60 7.94
CA GLU A 157 -25.14 9.18 7.35
C GLU A 157 -25.15 8.86 5.86
N ASN A 158 -26.27 8.35 5.33
CA ASN A 158 -26.39 7.89 3.95
C ASN A 158 -25.28 6.90 3.53
N ASN A 159 -24.82 6.07 4.48
CA ASN A 159 -23.71 5.11 4.37
C ASN A 159 -22.30 5.69 4.41
N ASP A 160 -22.14 7.02 4.41
CA ASP A 160 -20.85 7.68 4.46
C ASP A 160 -20.48 8.07 5.89
N ILE A 161 -19.17 8.11 6.18
CA ILE A 161 -18.66 8.58 7.46
C ILE A 161 -18.75 10.11 7.48
N VAL A 162 -19.62 10.65 8.33
CA VAL A 162 -19.83 12.11 8.46
C VAL A 162 -19.21 12.70 9.72
N GLY A 163 -18.84 11.86 10.69
CA GLY A 163 -18.31 12.34 11.95
C GLY A 163 -17.93 11.23 12.90
N THR A 164 -17.74 11.61 14.15
CA THR A 164 -17.23 10.73 15.21
C THR A 164 -17.94 10.99 16.52
N SER A 165 -18.02 9.96 17.36
CA SER A 165 -18.59 10.04 18.71
C SER A 165 -17.69 9.34 19.71
N CYS A 166 -17.75 9.78 20.96
CA CYS A 166 -17.08 9.14 22.09
C CYS A 166 -18.09 8.30 22.87
N GLU A 167 -17.67 7.15 23.40
CA GLU A 167 -18.50 6.31 24.27
C GLU A 167 -18.97 7.05 25.53
N GLU A 168 -18.05 7.75 26.19
CA GLU A 168 -18.34 8.49 27.41
C GLU A 168 -17.73 9.89 27.33
N ASN A 169 -18.60 10.90 27.32
CA ASN A 169 -18.19 12.31 27.26
C ASN A 169 -17.85 12.83 28.66
N THR A 170 -16.75 12.32 29.24
CA THR A 170 -16.13 12.94 30.43
C THR A 170 -15.52 14.30 30.05
N GLY A 171 -15.40 15.22 31.01
CA GLY A 171 -14.98 16.59 30.74
C GLY A 171 -13.63 16.66 30.00
N GLY A 172 -13.65 17.19 28.78
CA GLY A 172 -12.46 17.34 27.91
C GLY A 172 -12.23 16.18 26.93
N SER A 173 -13.05 15.13 26.97
CA SER A 173 -12.95 14.00 26.05
C SER A 173 -13.50 14.35 24.67
N ARG A 174 -12.77 13.96 23.62
CA ARG A 174 -13.18 14.18 22.23
C ARG A 174 -12.59 13.13 21.29
N CYS A 175 -13.27 12.94 20.17
CA CYS A 175 -12.83 12.08 19.07
C CYS A 175 -12.70 12.91 17.80
N ASP A 176 -11.47 13.05 17.31
CA ASP A 176 -11.16 13.85 16.12
C ASP A 176 -11.16 12.96 14.87
N LEU A 177 -11.89 13.39 13.85
CA LEU A 177 -11.88 12.79 12.52
C LEU A 177 -10.93 13.54 11.59
N ARG A 178 -10.10 12.80 10.86
CA ARG A 178 -9.30 13.32 9.74
C ARG A 178 -9.54 12.46 8.52
N VAL A 179 -9.81 13.11 7.39
CA VAL A 179 -9.96 12.43 6.09
C VAL A 179 -8.75 12.77 5.24
N GLU A 180 -8.18 11.76 4.59
CA GLU A 180 -7.04 11.94 3.69
C GLU A 180 -7.26 11.16 2.39
N ASP A 181 -6.99 11.78 1.24
CA ASP A 181 -7.51 11.33 -0.06
C ASP A 181 -6.76 10.16 -0.71
N ASN A 182 -5.85 9.51 0.00
CA ASN A 182 -5.11 8.35 -0.52
C ASN A 182 -4.75 7.37 0.60
N ASN A 183 -4.51 6.11 0.23
CA ASN A 183 -3.96 5.12 1.13
C ASN A 183 -2.80 4.36 0.51
N THR A 184 -1.86 3.95 1.35
CA THR A 184 -0.69 3.13 0.98
C THR A 184 -0.74 1.78 1.68
N LEU A 185 -1.95 1.28 1.97
CA LEU A 185 -2.14 0.12 2.86
C LEU A 185 -1.44 -1.13 2.30
N PHE A 186 -1.48 -1.30 0.98
CA PHE A 186 -0.84 -2.41 0.26
C PHE A 186 0.19 -2.00 -0.78
N THR A 187 0.48 -0.71 -0.89
CA THR A 187 1.50 -0.23 -1.82
C THR A 187 2.88 -0.46 -1.20
N PRO A 188 3.85 -1.06 -1.91
CA PRO A 188 5.24 -1.06 -1.48
C PRO A 188 5.69 0.39 -1.31
N ARG A 189 6.33 0.70 -0.18
CA ARG A 189 7.00 1.99 0.02
C ARG A 189 8.44 1.91 -0.45
#